data_AF-A0A6L7A6U4-F1
#
_entry.id   AF-A0A6L7A6U4-F1
#
_cell.length_a   1.000
_cell.length_b   1.000
_cell.length_c   1.000
_cell.angle_alpha   90.00
_cell.angle_beta   90.00
_cell.angle_gamma   90.00
#
_symmetry.space_group_name_H-M   'P 1'
#
loop_
_entity.id
_entity.type
_entity.pdbx_description
1 polymer ?
#
loop_
_entity_poly.entity_id
_entity_poly.type
_entity_poly.pdbx_seq_one_letter_code
_entity_poly.pdbx_strand_id
1 'polypeptide(L)'
;MHQSGSVSLCRSAISVLVATALYSPIALASTVEYGETVDGIVLEKDIQLVYGTANNTKINLGGEQHIKEFGVSSNTEIKGGYQYIEMNGTAEYSVLNDGYQIVQMGGAANQTTLNNGVLQVYGAANDPTIKGGRLIVEKDGITVLAAIEKGGLLEVKEGGLAIAVDQKAGGAIKASTRVMEAFGTNRLGQFEIKNGIANNMLLENGGSLRVEENDFAYNTTVDSGGLLEVMDGGTVTGVDKKAGGKLIVSTNALEVSGTNSKGQFSIKDGVSKNYELDDGSGLIVMEDTQAIDTILDEHAT
;
A
#
# COMPACT_ATOMS: atom_id res chain seq x y z
N MET A 1 58.42 -44.88 25.05
CA MET A 1 58.19 -43.47 24.68
C MET A 1 57.24 -43.44 23.50
N HIS A 2 56.16 -42.67 23.63
CA HIS A 2 55.11 -42.36 22.65
C HIS A 2 54.26 -43.50 22.06
N GLN A 3 53.15 -43.80 22.76
CA GLN A 3 51.86 -43.98 22.10
C GLN A 3 51.30 -42.60 21.72
N SER A 4 50.82 -42.42 20.49
CA SER A 4 49.74 -41.48 20.21
C SER A 4 48.71 -42.19 19.34
N GLY A 5 47.48 -42.22 19.86
CA GLY A 5 46.37 -42.96 19.29
C GLY A 5 45.73 -42.23 18.11
N SER A 6 45.30 -43.01 17.13
CA SER A 6 44.22 -42.66 16.22
C SER A 6 42.88 -42.91 16.93
N VAL A 7 42.03 -41.90 17.00
CA VAL A 7 40.64 -42.06 17.43
C VAL A 7 39.74 -41.67 16.27
N SER A 8 39.08 -42.69 15.72
CA SER A 8 37.96 -42.60 14.79
C SER A 8 36.72 -42.15 15.56
N LEU A 9 36.12 -41.02 15.19
CA LEU A 9 34.81 -40.62 15.69
C LEU A 9 33.72 -41.17 14.76
N CYS A 10 33.25 -42.37 15.09
CA CYS A 10 32.00 -42.91 14.58
C CYS A 10 30.82 -42.13 15.17
N ARG A 11 29.83 -41.86 14.31
CA ARG A 11 28.52 -41.29 14.62
C ARG A 11 27.86 -42.02 15.81
N SER A 12 27.27 -41.27 16.74
CA SER A 12 26.22 -41.79 17.63
C SER A 12 25.03 -40.85 17.57
N ALA A 13 23.98 -41.32 16.90
CA ALA A 13 22.64 -40.78 17.04
C ALA A 13 22.16 -41.11 18.46
N ILE A 14 21.83 -40.09 19.25
CA ILE A 14 21.09 -40.27 20.51
C ILE A 14 19.68 -39.74 20.27
N SER A 15 18.78 -40.69 20.08
CA SER A 15 17.34 -40.54 20.22
C SER A 15 16.96 -40.80 21.68
N VAL A 16 16.30 -39.85 22.33
CA VAL A 16 15.55 -40.08 23.58
C VAL A 16 14.16 -39.48 23.45
N LEU A 17 13.16 -40.31 23.76
CA LEU A 17 11.73 -40.08 23.57
C LEU A 17 11.04 -39.83 24.92
N VAL A 18 10.29 -38.72 24.96
CA VAL A 18 9.06 -38.38 25.72
C VAL A 18 9.09 -38.30 27.25
N ALA A 19 8.87 -37.07 27.75
CA ALA A 19 8.03 -36.80 28.91
C ALA A 19 6.80 -36.03 28.43
N THR A 20 5.60 -36.57 28.67
CA THR A 20 4.33 -35.91 28.41
C THR A 20 4.09 -34.83 29.47
N ALA A 21 4.31 -33.57 29.09
CA ALA A 21 3.73 -32.45 29.79
C ALA A 21 2.66 -31.84 28.87
N LEU A 22 1.42 -31.76 29.35
CA LEU A 22 0.34 -30.97 28.75
C LEU A 22 0.71 -29.48 28.89
N TYR A 23 1.70 -29.04 28.12
CA TYR A 23 1.96 -27.64 27.86
C TYR A 23 1.11 -27.26 26.66
N SER A 24 0.29 -26.22 26.80
CA SER A 24 -0.08 -25.44 25.63
C SER A 24 1.24 -25.03 24.98
N PRO A 25 1.55 -25.41 23.72
CA PRO A 25 2.81 -25.03 23.13
C PRO A 25 2.76 -23.51 22.95
N ILE A 26 3.46 -22.78 23.81
CA ILE A 26 4.01 -21.49 23.41
C ILE A 26 4.90 -21.86 22.24
N ALA A 27 4.57 -21.39 21.03
CA ALA A 27 5.43 -21.57 19.88
C ALA A 27 6.82 -21.05 20.25
N LEU A 28 7.79 -21.95 20.40
CA LEU A 28 9.18 -21.59 20.65
C LEU A 28 9.70 -20.96 19.37
N ALA A 29 10.13 -19.71 19.43
CA ALA A 29 10.71 -19.06 18.27
C ALA A 29 12.02 -19.77 17.89
N SER A 30 12.19 -20.14 16.62
CA SER A 30 13.47 -20.62 16.09
C SER A 30 14.34 -19.41 15.73
N THR A 31 15.58 -19.37 16.21
CA THR A 31 16.51 -18.28 15.88
C THR A 31 17.48 -18.73 14.80
N VAL A 32 17.72 -17.87 13.81
CA VAL A 32 18.83 -17.96 12.86
C VAL A 32 19.86 -16.94 13.32
N GLU A 33 20.93 -17.41 13.95
CA GLU A 33 21.93 -16.55 14.58
C GLU A 33 22.84 -15.87 13.55
N TYR A 34 23.64 -14.89 13.99
CA TYR A 34 24.60 -14.20 13.13
C TYR A 34 25.56 -15.18 12.43
N GLY A 35 25.69 -15.02 11.11
CA GLY A 35 26.53 -15.88 10.27
C GLY A 35 25.90 -17.23 9.93
N GLU A 36 24.76 -17.58 10.51
CA GLU A 36 24.00 -18.76 10.10
C GLU A 36 23.21 -18.49 8.83
N THR A 37 23.01 -19.55 8.05
CA THR A 37 22.13 -19.53 6.88
C THR A 37 21.21 -20.74 6.93
N VAL A 38 19.92 -20.48 6.83
CA VAL A 38 18.89 -21.52 6.69
C VAL A 38 18.21 -21.41 5.34
N ASP A 39 17.67 -22.52 4.85
CA ASP A 39 17.02 -22.60 3.55
C ASP A 39 15.74 -23.44 3.61
N GLY A 40 14.67 -22.96 2.99
CA GLY A 40 13.43 -23.72 2.82
C GLY A 40 12.61 -23.93 4.09
N ILE A 41 12.79 -23.07 5.11
CA ILE A 41 12.02 -23.15 6.35
C ILE A 41 10.54 -22.88 6.07
N VAL A 42 9.65 -23.65 6.70
CA VAL A 42 8.20 -23.48 6.62
C VAL A 42 7.69 -23.09 8.00
N LEU A 43 7.02 -21.94 8.08
CA LEU A 43 6.44 -21.39 9.30
C LEU A 43 4.92 -21.47 9.18
N GLU A 44 4.26 -22.15 10.11
CA GLU A 44 2.79 -22.27 10.12
C GLU A 44 2.15 -21.67 11.35
N LYS A 45 2.61 -22.05 12.55
CA LYS A 45 2.22 -21.38 13.81
C LYS A 45 3.45 -21.04 14.63
N ASP A 46 4.58 -21.06 13.95
CA ASP A 46 5.90 -20.90 14.49
C ASP A 46 6.40 -19.51 14.19
N ILE A 47 7.30 -19.06 15.06
CA ILE A 47 7.97 -17.78 14.93
C ILE A 47 9.42 -18.08 14.55
N GLN A 48 9.97 -17.36 13.58
CA GLN A 48 11.40 -17.36 13.28
C GLN A 48 12.00 -15.97 13.52
N LEU A 49 13.08 -15.90 14.30
CA LEU A 49 13.88 -14.68 14.46
C LEU A 49 15.12 -14.81 13.58
N VAL A 50 15.37 -13.86 12.67
CA VAL A 50 16.47 -13.93 11.71
C VAL A 50 17.47 -12.81 11.98
N TYR A 51 18.62 -13.14 12.58
CA TYR A 51 19.79 -12.27 12.70
C TYR A 51 20.87 -12.60 11.63
N GLY A 52 20.89 -13.84 11.13
CA GLY A 52 21.69 -14.28 10.00
C GLY A 52 20.93 -14.17 8.66
N THR A 53 20.96 -15.25 7.86
CA THR A 53 20.31 -15.30 6.55
C THR A 53 19.25 -16.40 6.48
N ALA A 54 18.05 -16.07 6.02
CA ALA A 54 16.99 -17.05 5.75
C ALA A 54 16.59 -17.02 4.26
N ASN A 55 16.77 -18.13 3.56
CA ASN A 55 16.42 -18.25 2.16
C ASN A 55 15.14 -19.09 1.97
N ASN A 56 14.34 -18.72 0.98
CA ASN A 56 13.21 -19.51 0.49
C ASN A 56 12.21 -19.90 1.60
N THR A 57 12.04 -19.02 2.59
CA THR A 57 11.11 -19.29 3.70
C THR A 57 9.68 -19.26 3.19
N LYS A 58 8.83 -20.15 3.68
CA LYS A 58 7.38 -20.14 3.41
C LYS A 58 6.64 -19.82 4.70
N ILE A 59 5.88 -18.74 4.70
CA ILE A 59 5.13 -18.28 5.88
C ILE A 59 3.65 -18.50 5.61
N ASN A 60 3.12 -19.61 6.10
CA ASN A 60 1.70 -19.95 6.00
C ASN A 60 0.88 -19.25 7.09
N LEU A 61 -0.44 -19.42 7.03
CA LEU A 61 -1.39 -18.84 7.98
C LEU A 61 -1.05 -19.20 9.44
N GLY A 62 -0.73 -18.17 10.22
CA GLY A 62 -0.35 -18.24 11.64
C GLY A 62 1.16 -18.19 11.89
N GLY A 63 1.98 -18.28 10.84
CA GLY A 63 3.43 -18.27 10.94
C GLY A 63 3.95 -16.83 10.89
N GLU A 64 5.08 -16.61 11.55
CA GLU A 64 5.71 -15.28 11.59
C GLU A 64 7.22 -15.37 11.39
N GLN A 65 7.77 -14.52 10.52
CA GLN A 65 9.22 -14.29 10.43
C GLN A 65 9.54 -12.87 10.85
N HIS A 66 10.44 -12.71 11.81
CA HIS A 66 10.96 -11.44 12.28
C HIS A 66 12.41 -11.31 11.81
N ILE A 67 12.64 -10.46 10.80
CA ILE A 67 13.97 -10.14 10.31
C ILE A 67 14.53 -9.06 11.22
N LYS A 68 15.45 -9.47 12.08
CA LYS A 68 16.05 -8.66 13.12
C LYS A 68 17.21 -7.82 12.56
N GLU A 69 17.86 -7.07 13.43
CA GLU A 69 18.99 -6.21 13.08
C GLU A 69 20.05 -6.99 12.27
N PHE A 70 20.38 -6.46 11.08
CA PHE A 70 21.31 -7.05 10.09
C PHE A 70 20.90 -8.41 9.51
N GLY A 71 19.74 -8.93 9.89
CA GLY A 71 19.17 -10.12 9.30
C GLY A 71 18.76 -9.89 7.85
N VAL A 72 18.91 -10.92 7.03
CA VAL A 72 18.50 -10.91 5.62
C VAL A 72 17.58 -12.08 5.34
N SER A 73 16.44 -11.81 4.72
CA SER A 73 15.53 -12.84 4.22
C SER A 73 15.30 -12.69 2.73
N SER A 74 15.58 -13.73 1.96
CA SER A 74 15.50 -13.68 0.49
C SER A 74 14.53 -14.72 -0.04
N ASN A 75 13.73 -14.33 -1.04
CA ASN A 75 12.76 -15.18 -1.74
C ASN A 75 11.68 -15.79 -0.83
N THR A 76 11.26 -15.05 0.18
CA THR A 76 10.22 -15.50 1.10
C THR A 76 8.84 -15.49 0.43
N GLU A 77 8.10 -16.59 0.54
CA GLU A 77 6.71 -16.69 0.09
C GLU A 77 5.76 -16.60 1.29
N ILE A 78 4.90 -15.57 1.32
CA ILE A 78 3.99 -15.31 2.44
C ILE A 78 2.55 -15.67 2.02
N LYS A 79 2.01 -16.73 2.60
CA LYS A 79 0.69 -17.34 2.35
C LYS A 79 -0.24 -17.20 3.55
N GLY A 80 -0.68 -15.98 3.82
CA GLY A 80 -1.55 -15.66 4.95
C GLY A 80 -0.87 -15.47 6.31
N GLY A 81 0.45 -15.68 6.39
CA GLY A 81 1.26 -15.35 7.57
C GLY A 81 1.82 -13.93 7.55
N TYR A 82 2.78 -13.66 8.44
CA TYR A 82 3.39 -12.34 8.62
C TYR A 82 4.91 -12.36 8.49
N GLN A 83 5.47 -11.34 7.84
CA GLN A 83 6.89 -11.03 7.90
C GLN A 83 7.08 -9.61 8.45
N TYR A 84 7.88 -9.47 9.50
CA TYR A 84 8.26 -8.20 10.09
C TYR A 84 9.71 -7.91 9.75
N ILE A 85 9.97 -6.77 9.11
CA ILE A 85 11.32 -6.28 8.83
C ILE A 85 11.61 -5.19 9.85
N GLU A 86 12.46 -5.48 10.83
CA GLU A 86 12.82 -4.55 11.89
C GLU A 86 13.96 -3.62 11.47
N MET A 87 14.35 -2.71 12.37
CA MET A 87 15.43 -1.76 12.13
C MET A 87 16.71 -2.46 11.66
N ASN A 88 17.28 -1.99 10.56
CA ASN A 88 18.45 -2.56 9.87
C ASN A 88 18.26 -4.00 9.34
N GLY A 89 17.04 -4.56 9.38
CA GLY A 89 16.70 -5.80 8.71
C GLY A 89 16.38 -5.57 7.23
N THR A 90 16.63 -6.58 6.39
CA THR A 90 16.35 -6.51 4.95
C THR A 90 15.59 -7.74 4.45
N ALA A 91 14.50 -7.53 3.71
CA ALA A 91 13.86 -8.58 2.93
C ALA A 91 14.04 -8.32 1.44
N GLU A 92 14.35 -9.37 0.68
CA GLU A 92 14.55 -9.30 -0.77
C GLU A 92 13.62 -10.29 -1.49
N TYR A 93 13.01 -9.85 -2.58
CA TYR A 93 12.22 -10.68 -3.49
C TYR A 93 11.08 -11.45 -2.81
N SER A 94 10.48 -10.85 -1.78
CA SER A 94 9.35 -11.48 -1.10
C SER A 94 8.12 -11.51 -2.00
N VAL A 95 7.35 -12.59 -1.95
CA VAL A 95 6.12 -12.77 -2.73
C VAL A 95 4.94 -12.97 -1.78
N LEU A 96 3.98 -12.06 -1.86
CA LEU A 96 2.82 -12.00 -0.96
C LEU A 96 1.56 -12.56 -1.64
N ASN A 97 1.24 -13.80 -1.30
CA ASN A 97 0.04 -14.54 -1.71
C ASN A 97 -0.95 -14.55 -0.53
N ASP A 98 -1.66 -13.43 -0.31
CA ASP A 98 -2.60 -13.22 0.80
C ASP A 98 -1.95 -12.98 2.18
N GLY A 99 -0.62 -12.96 2.27
CA GLY A 99 0.13 -12.63 3.49
C GLY A 99 0.42 -11.14 3.70
N TYR A 100 1.03 -10.83 4.84
CA TYR A 100 1.44 -9.48 5.22
C TYR A 100 2.95 -9.36 5.35
N GLN A 101 3.52 -8.29 4.80
CA GLN A 101 4.89 -7.85 5.08
C GLN A 101 4.81 -6.46 5.70
N ILE A 102 5.37 -6.29 6.90
CA ILE A 102 5.41 -5.02 7.63
C ILE A 102 6.87 -4.57 7.72
N VAL A 103 7.16 -3.43 7.09
CA VAL A 103 8.48 -2.80 7.13
C VAL A 103 8.48 -1.74 8.22
N GLN A 104 9.12 -2.03 9.34
CA GLN A 104 9.26 -1.07 10.43
C GLN A 104 10.25 0.04 10.06
N MET A 105 10.22 1.12 10.82
CA MET A 105 11.17 2.22 10.66
C MET A 105 12.62 1.71 10.70
N GLY A 106 13.40 2.05 9.67
CA GLY A 106 14.78 1.59 9.49
C GLY A 106 14.93 0.20 8.85
N GLY A 107 13.84 -0.53 8.62
CA GLY A 107 13.83 -1.76 7.83
C GLY A 107 13.68 -1.48 6.32
N ALA A 108 14.09 -2.43 5.49
CA ALA A 108 14.00 -2.33 4.03
C ALA A 108 13.38 -3.58 3.38
N ALA A 109 12.36 -3.36 2.54
CA ALA A 109 11.83 -4.37 1.62
C ALA A 109 12.25 -4.03 0.19
N ASN A 110 12.92 -4.96 -0.48
CA ASN A 110 13.41 -4.78 -1.85
C ASN A 110 12.70 -5.76 -2.79
N GLN A 111 12.13 -5.23 -3.87
CA GLN A 111 11.56 -6.01 -4.97
C GLN A 111 10.44 -6.97 -4.52
N THR A 112 9.62 -6.51 -3.57
CA THR A 112 8.45 -7.27 -3.10
C THR A 112 7.39 -7.33 -4.19
N THR A 113 6.87 -8.53 -4.47
CA THR A 113 5.71 -8.74 -5.37
C THR A 113 4.45 -9.01 -4.55
N LEU A 114 3.43 -8.17 -4.74
CA LEU A 114 2.14 -8.30 -4.08
C LEU A 114 1.11 -8.91 -5.03
N ASN A 115 0.93 -10.22 -4.99
CA ASN A 115 -0.10 -10.88 -5.80
C ASN A 115 -1.49 -10.55 -5.26
N ASN A 116 -1.75 -10.81 -3.98
CA ASN A 116 -3.00 -10.47 -3.29
C ASN A 116 -2.77 -10.05 -1.82
N GLY A 117 -1.53 -10.08 -1.34
CA GLY A 117 -1.21 -9.69 0.05
C GLY A 117 -0.98 -8.19 0.22
N VAL A 118 -0.53 -7.83 1.42
CA VAL A 118 -0.36 -6.44 1.85
C VAL A 118 1.08 -6.16 2.25
N LEU A 119 1.67 -5.11 1.66
CA LEU A 119 2.92 -4.52 2.12
C LEU A 119 2.59 -3.23 2.88
N GLN A 120 2.91 -3.15 4.16
CA GLN A 120 2.73 -1.95 4.99
C GLN A 120 4.10 -1.37 5.36
N VAL A 121 4.33 -0.10 5.06
CA VAL A 121 5.67 0.51 5.07
C VAL A 121 5.73 1.70 6.00
N TYR A 122 6.39 1.53 7.14
CA TYR A 122 6.90 2.60 8.01
C TYR A 122 8.39 2.88 7.76
N GLY A 123 9.12 1.93 7.16
CA GLY A 123 10.51 2.06 6.72
C GLY A 123 10.60 2.38 5.23
N ALA A 124 11.35 1.56 4.49
CA ALA A 124 11.55 1.74 3.04
C ALA A 124 11.11 0.52 2.23
N ALA A 125 10.40 0.76 1.13
CA ALA A 125 10.09 -0.24 0.10
C ALA A 125 10.62 0.20 -1.27
N ASN A 126 11.57 -0.55 -1.81
CA ASN A 126 12.23 -0.24 -3.08
C ASN A 126 11.73 -1.20 -4.18
N ASP A 127 11.26 -0.64 -5.28
CA ASP A 127 10.79 -1.36 -6.48
C ASP A 127 9.69 -2.41 -6.19
N PRO A 128 8.63 -2.10 -5.41
CA PRO A 128 7.54 -3.04 -5.22
C PRO A 128 6.67 -3.15 -6.49
N THR A 129 6.27 -4.38 -6.83
CA THR A 129 5.29 -4.65 -7.89
C THR A 129 3.94 -5.02 -7.27
N ILE A 130 2.92 -4.21 -7.51
CA ILE A 130 1.59 -4.36 -6.93
C ILE A 130 0.64 -4.91 -8.00
N LYS A 131 0.25 -6.19 -7.89
CA LYS A 131 -0.63 -6.85 -8.86
C LYS A 131 -2.09 -6.80 -8.45
N GLY A 132 -2.55 -7.68 -7.58
CA GLY A 132 -3.89 -7.63 -6.97
C GLY A 132 -3.84 -7.30 -5.47
N GLY A 133 -2.65 -7.08 -4.92
CA GLY A 133 -2.45 -6.71 -3.53
C GLY A 133 -2.49 -5.21 -3.28
N ARG A 134 -2.10 -4.82 -2.05
CA ARG A 134 -2.11 -3.43 -1.61
C ARG A 134 -0.78 -3.03 -0.96
N LEU A 135 -0.18 -1.96 -1.47
CA LEU A 135 0.92 -1.26 -0.82
C LEU A 135 0.36 -0.11 0.00
N ILE A 136 0.64 -0.07 1.30
CA ILE A 136 0.29 1.02 2.21
C ILE A 136 1.58 1.71 2.63
N VAL A 137 1.76 2.97 2.22
CA VAL A 137 2.87 3.81 2.66
C VAL A 137 2.36 4.65 3.82
N GLU A 138 2.83 4.32 5.03
CA GLU A 138 2.44 5.00 6.26
C GLU A 138 3.16 6.34 6.39
N LYS A 139 2.78 7.11 7.42
CA LYS A 139 3.49 8.33 7.79
C LYS A 139 4.99 8.04 7.97
N ASP A 140 5.83 8.89 7.37
CA ASP A 140 7.29 8.78 7.35
C ASP A 140 7.84 7.54 6.59
N GLY A 141 6.95 6.67 6.11
CA GLY A 141 7.28 5.56 5.22
C GLY A 141 7.60 6.04 3.81
N ILE A 142 8.49 5.31 3.15
CA ILE A 142 8.99 5.67 1.81
C ILE A 142 8.80 4.48 0.87
N THR A 143 8.23 4.73 -0.29
CA THR A 143 8.35 3.83 -1.43
C THR A 143 8.95 4.52 -2.65
N VAL A 144 9.80 3.79 -3.36
CA VAL A 144 10.48 4.26 -4.57
C VAL A 144 10.28 3.23 -5.68
N LEU A 145 9.96 3.69 -6.89
CA LEU A 145 9.79 2.86 -8.08
C LEU A 145 8.65 1.83 -7.97
N ALA A 146 7.57 2.18 -7.27
CA ALA A 146 6.40 1.30 -7.20
C ALA A 146 5.72 1.16 -8.57
N ALA A 147 5.55 -0.07 -9.05
CA ALA A 147 4.78 -0.39 -10.25
C ALA A 147 3.39 -0.90 -9.86
N ILE A 148 2.35 -0.17 -10.23
CA ILE A 148 0.96 -0.53 -9.95
C ILE A 148 0.36 -1.17 -11.20
N GLU A 149 0.23 -2.49 -11.18
CA GLU A 149 -0.38 -3.26 -12.26
C GLU A 149 -1.91 -3.31 -12.12
N LYS A 150 -2.56 -3.94 -13.10
CA LYS A 150 -4.01 -4.13 -13.09
C LYS A 150 -4.50 -4.86 -11.83
N GLY A 151 -5.39 -4.19 -11.08
CA GLY A 151 -5.96 -4.68 -9.82
C GLY A 151 -5.19 -4.26 -8.58
N GLY A 152 -4.06 -3.56 -8.76
CA GLY A 152 -3.15 -3.20 -7.69
C GLY A 152 -3.55 -1.88 -7.07
N LEU A 153 -3.36 -1.75 -5.76
CA LEU A 153 -3.65 -0.51 -5.05
C LEU A 153 -2.40 0.00 -4.33
N LEU A 154 -1.95 1.20 -4.69
CA LEU A 154 -1.06 2.01 -3.86
C LEU A 154 -1.92 2.94 -3.00
N GLU A 155 -1.81 2.82 -1.69
CA GLU A 155 -2.36 3.79 -0.75
C GLU A 155 -1.22 4.54 -0.05
N VAL A 156 -1.17 5.85 -0.25
CA VAL A 156 -0.22 6.74 0.43
C VAL A 156 -0.98 7.49 1.52
N LYS A 157 -0.61 7.25 2.77
CA LYS A 157 -1.18 7.91 3.94
C LYS A 157 -0.60 9.32 4.10
N GLU A 158 -1.24 10.12 4.93
CA GLU A 158 -0.74 11.45 5.29
C GLU A 158 0.69 11.36 5.83
N GLY A 159 1.57 12.23 5.34
CA GLY A 159 3.00 12.19 5.67
C GLY A 159 3.80 11.05 5.03
N GLY A 160 3.19 10.17 4.23
CA GLY A 160 3.90 9.15 3.45
C GLY A 160 4.55 9.72 2.19
N LEU A 161 5.60 9.06 1.69
CA LEU A 161 6.39 9.46 0.52
C LEU A 161 6.38 8.38 -0.57
N ALA A 162 5.94 8.71 -1.78
CA ALA A 162 5.96 7.80 -2.93
C ALA A 162 6.65 8.44 -4.15
N ILE A 163 7.78 7.87 -4.56
CA ILE A 163 8.66 8.46 -5.57
C ILE A 163 8.68 7.58 -6.81
N ALA A 164 8.60 8.20 -7.98
CA ALA A 164 8.72 7.53 -9.29
C ALA A 164 7.73 6.36 -9.44
N VAL A 165 6.48 6.58 -9.07
CA VAL A 165 5.40 5.60 -9.21
C VAL A 165 5.04 5.41 -10.69
N ASP A 166 4.88 4.17 -11.14
CA ASP A 166 4.33 3.84 -12.45
C ASP A 166 2.90 3.28 -12.29
N GLN A 167 1.90 4.13 -12.51
CA GLN A 167 0.49 3.73 -12.52
C GLN A 167 0.10 3.22 -13.91
N LYS A 168 0.12 1.89 -14.06
CA LYS A 168 -0.29 1.22 -15.30
C LYS A 168 -1.80 1.15 -15.40
N ALA A 169 -2.30 0.87 -16.59
CA ALA A 169 -3.73 0.75 -16.85
C ALA A 169 -4.37 -0.32 -15.94
N GLY A 170 -5.40 0.09 -15.19
CA GLY A 170 -6.04 -0.79 -14.21
C GLY A 170 -5.46 -0.71 -12.79
N GLY A 171 -4.37 0.04 -12.61
CA GLY A 171 -3.75 0.30 -11.31
C GLY A 171 -4.36 1.51 -10.62
N ALA A 172 -4.50 1.44 -9.30
CA ALA A 172 -5.16 2.46 -8.50
C ALA A 172 -4.19 3.16 -7.54
N ILE A 173 -4.36 4.48 -7.41
CA ILE A 173 -3.72 5.30 -6.37
C ILE A 173 -4.80 5.84 -5.43
N LYS A 174 -4.56 5.70 -4.12
CA LYS A 174 -5.36 6.30 -3.06
C LYS A 174 -4.49 7.23 -2.22
N ALA A 175 -4.86 8.51 -2.13
CA ALA A 175 -4.14 9.51 -1.37
C ALA A 175 -5.06 10.66 -0.91
N SER A 176 -4.54 11.53 -0.04
CA SER A 176 -5.04 12.89 0.12
C SER A 176 -3.97 13.90 -0.30
N THR A 177 -4.31 15.19 -0.34
CA THR A 177 -3.33 16.27 -0.54
C THR A 177 -2.35 16.44 0.64
N ARG A 178 -2.52 15.67 1.73
CA ARG A 178 -1.66 15.68 2.95
C ARG A 178 -0.58 14.59 2.97
N VAL A 179 -0.38 13.87 1.86
CA VAL A 179 0.85 13.09 1.69
C VAL A 179 2.06 14.01 1.76
N MET A 180 3.23 13.49 2.15
CA MET A 180 4.44 14.32 2.15
C MET A 180 4.81 14.72 0.72
N GLU A 181 4.89 13.72 -0.16
CA GLU A 181 5.03 13.89 -1.60
C GLU A 181 4.67 12.58 -2.31
N ALA A 182 4.00 12.65 -3.45
CA ALA A 182 3.75 11.51 -4.31
C ALA A 182 3.90 11.92 -5.78
N PHE A 183 4.81 11.32 -6.55
CA PHE A 183 4.94 11.64 -7.97
C PHE A 183 5.31 10.43 -8.82
N GLY A 184 4.97 10.51 -10.09
CA GLY A 184 5.14 9.39 -11.01
C GLY A 184 4.51 9.65 -12.36
N THR A 185 4.24 8.56 -13.08
CA THR A 185 3.58 8.59 -14.39
C THR A 185 2.31 7.76 -14.37
N ASN A 186 1.32 8.22 -15.11
CA ASN A 186 0.15 7.47 -15.52
C ASN A 186 -0.04 7.62 -17.05
N ARG A 187 -1.08 7.03 -17.63
CA ARG A 187 -1.35 7.12 -19.07
C ARG A 187 -1.64 8.54 -19.61
N LEU A 188 -1.88 9.51 -18.73
CA LEU A 188 -2.09 10.94 -19.04
C LEU A 188 -0.80 11.76 -18.89
N GLY A 189 0.31 11.13 -18.50
CA GLY A 189 1.60 11.77 -18.30
C GLY A 189 2.04 11.78 -16.83
N GLN A 190 2.87 12.76 -16.47
CA GLN A 190 3.38 12.88 -15.11
C GLN A 190 2.29 13.39 -14.17
N PHE A 191 2.17 12.81 -12.98
CA PHE A 191 1.34 13.31 -11.88
C PHE A 191 2.22 13.68 -10.69
N GLU A 192 1.68 14.53 -9.81
CA GLU A 192 2.35 14.94 -8.58
C GLU A 192 1.31 15.30 -7.50
N ILE A 193 1.61 14.99 -6.25
CA ILE A 193 0.99 15.56 -5.05
C ILE A 193 2.13 16.07 -4.17
N LYS A 194 2.18 17.39 -3.96
CA LYS A 194 3.23 18.03 -3.14
C LYS A 194 2.74 19.34 -2.57
N ASN A 195 3.09 19.63 -1.31
CA ASN A 195 2.77 20.89 -0.64
C ASN A 195 1.27 21.26 -0.70
N GLY A 196 0.36 20.29 -0.50
CA GLY A 196 -1.08 20.51 -0.58
C GLY A 196 -1.64 20.68 -1.99
N ILE A 197 -0.86 20.37 -3.03
CA ILE A 197 -1.28 20.52 -4.43
C ILE A 197 -1.17 19.18 -5.15
N ALA A 198 -2.29 18.68 -5.68
CA ALA A 198 -2.34 17.52 -6.59
C ALA A 198 -2.48 17.97 -8.05
N ASN A 199 -1.79 17.29 -8.98
CA ASN A 199 -1.80 17.60 -10.42
C ASN A 199 -1.87 16.33 -11.25
N ASN A 200 -2.70 16.34 -12.30
CA ASN A 200 -2.80 15.29 -13.31
C ASN A 200 -3.08 13.89 -12.74
N MET A 201 -3.89 13.86 -11.68
CA MET A 201 -4.27 12.60 -11.02
C MET A 201 -5.22 11.80 -11.92
N LEU A 202 -4.95 10.50 -12.04
CA LEU A 202 -5.84 9.54 -12.68
C LEU A 202 -6.45 8.62 -11.61
N LEU A 203 -7.75 8.77 -11.37
CA LEU A 203 -8.49 8.00 -10.38
C LEU A 203 -9.33 6.95 -11.11
N GLU A 204 -8.97 5.69 -10.98
CA GLU A 204 -9.65 4.55 -11.63
C GLU A 204 -9.58 3.31 -10.72
N ASN A 205 -10.48 2.35 -10.91
CA ASN A 205 -10.40 1.01 -10.29
C ASN A 205 -10.25 1.01 -8.75
N GLY A 206 -10.94 1.91 -8.05
CA GLY A 206 -10.86 2.07 -6.59
C GLY A 206 -9.82 3.11 -6.14
N GLY A 207 -9.13 3.75 -7.07
CA GLY A 207 -8.28 4.90 -6.78
C GLY A 207 -9.10 6.10 -6.29
N SER A 208 -8.55 6.86 -5.35
CA SER A 208 -9.24 8.03 -4.81
C SER A 208 -8.30 9.15 -4.39
N LEU A 209 -8.76 10.38 -4.55
CA LEU A 209 -8.11 11.57 -4.02
C LEU A 209 -9.08 12.30 -3.09
N ARG A 210 -8.65 12.57 -1.85
CA ARG A 210 -9.27 13.58 -0.99
C ARG A 210 -8.48 14.89 -1.08
N VAL A 211 -9.16 15.97 -1.44
CA VAL A 211 -8.61 17.32 -1.42
C VAL A 211 -9.05 17.97 -0.13
N GLU A 212 -8.10 18.22 0.77
CA GLU A 212 -8.38 18.78 2.09
C GLU A 212 -8.69 20.29 2.05
N GLU A 213 -9.15 20.81 3.18
CA GLU A 213 -9.36 22.25 3.38
C GLU A 213 -8.09 23.05 3.05
N ASN A 214 -8.23 24.14 2.28
CA ASN A 214 -7.15 25.02 1.84
C ASN A 214 -6.11 24.38 0.90
N ASP A 215 -6.37 23.17 0.41
CA ASP A 215 -5.54 22.47 -0.57
C ASP A 215 -6.14 22.53 -1.99
N PHE A 216 -5.33 22.13 -2.97
CA PHE A 216 -5.63 22.30 -4.39
C PHE A 216 -5.49 20.98 -5.17
N ALA A 217 -6.33 20.78 -6.18
CA ALA A 217 -6.10 19.80 -7.22
C ALA A 217 -6.37 20.36 -8.62
N TYR A 218 -5.54 19.97 -9.59
CA TYR A 218 -5.64 20.41 -10.97
C TYR A 218 -5.63 19.23 -11.94
N ASN A 219 -6.43 19.32 -13.00
CA ASN A 219 -6.43 18.35 -14.11
C ASN A 219 -6.67 16.90 -13.64
N THR A 220 -7.58 16.70 -12.68
CA THR A 220 -7.89 15.36 -12.16
C THR A 220 -8.89 14.66 -13.07
N THR A 221 -8.51 13.50 -13.60
CA THR A 221 -9.42 12.61 -14.32
C THR A 221 -10.01 11.61 -13.35
N VAL A 222 -11.35 11.57 -13.29
CA VAL A 222 -12.09 10.61 -12.46
C VAL A 222 -12.76 9.61 -13.39
N ASP A 223 -12.11 8.46 -13.58
CA ASP A 223 -12.57 7.38 -14.45
C ASP A 223 -13.40 6.35 -13.67
N SER A 224 -13.88 5.31 -14.36
CA SER A 224 -14.72 4.26 -13.78
C SER A 224 -14.12 3.67 -12.49
N GLY A 225 -14.90 3.73 -11.41
CA GLY A 225 -14.51 3.24 -10.09
C GLY A 225 -13.54 4.15 -9.33
N GLY A 226 -13.16 5.29 -9.89
CA GLY A 226 -12.40 6.34 -9.21
C GLY A 226 -13.29 7.23 -8.34
N LEU A 227 -12.71 7.82 -7.30
CA LEU A 227 -13.40 8.75 -6.39
C LEU A 227 -12.58 10.02 -6.15
N LEU A 228 -13.13 11.17 -6.51
CA LEU A 228 -12.63 12.48 -6.07
C LEU A 228 -13.53 13.01 -4.95
N GLU A 229 -12.95 13.29 -3.79
CA GLU A 229 -13.64 13.88 -2.65
C GLU A 229 -13.05 15.26 -2.36
N VAL A 230 -13.89 16.29 -2.32
CA VAL A 230 -13.48 17.67 -2.07
C VAL A 230 -14.08 18.15 -0.76
N MET A 231 -13.22 18.43 0.21
CA MET A 231 -13.62 18.95 1.52
C MET A 231 -14.02 20.43 1.41
N ASP A 232 -14.78 20.89 2.41
CA ASP A 232 -15.03 22.32 2.63
C ASP A 232 -13.69 23.08 2.58
N GLY A 233 -13.67 24.25 1.94
CA GLY A 233 -12.44 25.02 1.78
C GLY A 233 -11.45 24.48 0.74
N GLY A 234 -11.66 23.31 0.15
CA GLY A 234 -10.82 22.74 -0.91
C GLY A 234 -11.07 23.42 -2.27
N THR A 235 -10.06 23.41 -3.14
CA THR A 235 -10.15 23.92 -4.52
C THR A 235 -9.76 22.86 -5.54
N VAL A 236 -10.62 22.57 -6.52
CA VAL A 236 -10.31 21.64 -7.62
C VAL A 236 -10.71 22.22 -8.97
N THR A 237 -9.79 22.30 -9.93
CA THR A 237 -10.12 22.80 -11.27
C THR A 237 -9.65 21.86 -12.37
N GLY A 238 -10.34 21.89 -13.50
CA GLY A 238 -10.06 20.99 -14.62
C GLY A 238 -10.40 19.53 -14.30
N VAL A 239 -11.47 19.27 -13.55
CA VAL A 239 -11.97 17.91 -13.35
C VAL A 239 -12.46 17.36 -14.69
N ASP A 240 -12.05 16.16 -15.04
CA ASP A 240 -12.60 15.39 -16.16
C ASP A 240 -13.30 14.14 -15.60
N LYS A 241 -14.58 14.29 -15.26
CA LYS A 241 -15.41 13.21 -14.69
C LYS A 241 -15.96 12.36 -15.83
N LYS A 242 -15.50 11.11 -15.91
CA LYS A 242 -16.00 10.11 -16.87
C LYS A 242 -17.15 9.31 -16.27
N ALA A 243 -17.81 8.51 -17.12
CA ALA A 243 -18.85 7.59 -16.70
C ALA A 243 -18.33 6.60 -15.65
N GLY A 244 -19.07 6.43 -14.55
CA GLY A 244 -18.69 5.57 -13.42
C GLY A 244 -17.62 6.17 -12.48
N GLY A 245 -17.10 7.36 -12.78
CA GLY A 245 -16.27 8.12 -11.87
C GLY A 245 -17.12 8.93 -10.90
N LYS A 246 -16.73 8.94 -9.62
CA LYS A 246 -17.51 9.52 -8.53
C LYS A 246 -16.89 10.83 -8.05
N LEU A 247 -17.73 11.85 -7.90
CA LEU A 247 -17.34 13.12 -7.30
C LEU A 247 -18.20 13.32 -6.05
N ILE A 248 -17.58 13.65 -4.92
CA ILE A 248 -18.27 14.00 -3.68
C ILE A 248 -17.78 15.37 -3.23
N VAL A 249 -18.70 16.31 -3.01
CA VAL A 249 -18.39 17.70 -2.73
C VAL A 249 -19.54 18.40 -2.01
N SER A 250 -19.23 19.42 -1.22
CA SER A 250 -20.21 20.36 -0.67
C SER A 250 -20.14 21.71 -1.39
N THR A 251 -21.20 22.52 -1.30
CA THR A 251 -21.19 23.91 -1.76
C THR A 251 -20.27 24.84 -0.94
N ASN A 252 -19.64 24.33 0.14
CA ASN A 252 -18.60 25.03 0.91
C ASN A 252 -17.19 24.85 0.34
N ALA A 253 -16.99 24.02 -0.69
CA ALA A 253 -15.74 24.05 -1.44
C ALA A 253 -15.52 25.46 -2.03
N LEU A 254 -14.27 25.93 -2.07
CA LEU A 254 -13.97 27.28 -2.58
C LEU A 254 -14.24 27.37 -4.08
N GLU A 255 -13.76 26.39 -4.83
CA GLU A 255 -14.03 26.25 -6.25
C GLU A 255 -13.91 24.78 -6.67
N VAL A 256 -14.91 24.25 -7.38
CA VAL A 256 -14.79 22.99 -8.11
C VAL A 256 -15.26 23.20 -9.54
N SER A 257 -14.42 22.93 -10.54
CA SER A 257 -14.82 23.13 -11.94
C SER A 257 -14.24 22.07 -12.88
N GLY A 258 -14.97 21.78 -13.95
CA GLY A 258 -14.57 20.77 -14.91
C GLY A 258 -15.66 20.38 -15.90
N THR A 259 -15.53 19.19 -16.45
CA THR A 259 -16.50 18.56 -17.36
C THR A 259 -17.02 17.24 -16.80
N ASN A 260 -18.28 16.95 -17.07
CA ASN A 260 -18.95 15.68 -16.82
C ASN A 260 -19.65 15.21 -18.11
N SER A 261 -20.51 14.17 -18.03
CA SER A 261 -21.17 13.62 -19.23
C SER A 261 -22.13 14.59 -19.91
N LYS A 262 -22.54 15.66 -19.20
CA LYS A 262 -23.51 16.68 -19.64
C LYS A 262 -22.87 18.02 -19.99
N GLY A 263 -21.54 18.12 -19.93
CA GLY A 263 -20.80 19.33 -20.28
C GLY A 263 -20.07 19.95 -19.09
N GLN A 264 -19.88 21.27 -19.12
CA GLN A 264 -19.14 21.98 -18.08
C GLN A 264 -19.98 22.11 -16.80
N PHE A 265 -19.35 21.92 -15.64
CA PHE A 265 -19.98 22.14 -14.33
C PHE A 265 -19.08 23.01 -13.45
N SER A 266 -19.68 23.63 -12.44
CA SER A 266 -18.97 24.49 -11.49
C SER A 266 -19.62 24.52 -10.11
N ILE A 267 -18.82 24.62 -9.07
CA ILE A 267 -19.20 25.00 -7.71
C ILE A 267 -18.30 26.18 -7.36
N LYS A 268 -18.89 27.34 -7.09
CA LYS A 268 -18.14 28.56 -6.73
C LYS A 268 -19.04 29.52 -5.99
N ASP A 269 -18.49 30.22 -5.00
CA ASP A 269 -19.23 31.22 -4.20
C ASP A 269 -20.55 30.68 -3.63
N GLY A 270 -20.57 29.42 -3.17
CA GLY A 270 -21.77 28.76 -2.65
C GLY A 270 -22.81 28.39 -3.73
N VAL A 271 -22.46 28.38 -5.01
CA VAL A 271 -23.40 28.03 -6.09
C VAL A 271 -22.85 26.86 -6.91
N SER A 272 -23.57 25.75 -6.88
CA SER A 272 -23.38 24.60 -7.77
C SER A 272 -24.18 24.77 -9.06
N LYS A 273 -23.59 24.45 -10.21
CA LYS A 273 -24.20 24.52 -11.55
C LYS A 273 -23.86 23.29 -12.36
N ASN A 274 -24.87 22.70 -13.01
CA ASN A 274 -24.73 21.56 -13.93
C ASN A 274 -24.03 20.33 -13.28
N TYR A 275 -24.20 20.16 -11.98
CA TYR A 275 -23.63 19.05 -11.25
C TYR A 275 -24.40 17.76 -11.55
N GLU A 276 -23.69 16.69 -11.88
CA GLU A 276 -24.27 15.39 -12.21
C GLU A 276 -24.24 14.48 -10.98
N LEU A 277 -25.43 14.14 -10.48
CA LEU A 277 -25.63 13.10 -9.47
C LEU A 277 -25.86 11.77 -10.19
N ASP A 278 -24.84 10.91 -10.19
CA ASP A 278 -24.89 9.51 -10.63
C ASP A 278 -24.51 8.55 -9.48
N ASP A 279 -24.50 7.23 -9.73
CA ASP A 279 -24.29 6.20 -8.71
C ASP A 279 -23.01 6.44 -7.87
N GLY A 280 -23.20 6.86 -6.62
CA GLY A 280 -22.15 7.14 -5.65
C GLY A 280 -21.47 8.50 -5.76
N SER A 281 -21.90 9.40 -6.66
CA SER A 281 -21.57 10.83 -6.55
C SER A 281 -22.45 11.50 -5.49
N GLY A 282 -21.98 12.62 -4.94
CA GLY A 282 -22.67 13.30 -3.84
C GLY A 282 -22.46 14.81 -3.87
N LEU A 283 -23.57 15.56 -3.77
CA LEU A 283 -23.57 17.00 -3.59
C LEU A 283 -24.26 17.34 -2.27
N ILE A 284 -23.53 17.97 -1.35
CA ILE A 284 -24.08 18.51 -0.11
C ILE A 284 -24.33 20.01 -0.32
N VAL A 285 -25.60 20.42 -0.33
CA VAL A 285 -25.99 21.83 -0.42
C VAL A 285 -26.12 22.39 0.99
N MET A 286 -25.19 23.26 1.36
CA MET A 286 -25.09 23.89 2.68
C MET A 286 -26.13 25.01 2.87
N GLU A 287 -26.35 25.42 4.12
CA GLU A 287 -27.25 26.54 4.44
C GLU A 287 -26.83 27.80 3.67
N ASP A 288 -27.82 28.56 3.18
CA ASP A 288 -27.65 29.78 2.38
C ASP A 288 -26.87 29.63 1.06
N THR A 289 -26.64 28.40 0.59
CA THR A 289 -26.04 28.09 -0.72
C THR A 289 -27.08 27.56 -1.71
N GLN A 290 -26.71 27.39 -2.98
CA GLN A 290 -27.64 27.00 -4.04
C GLN A 290 -27.05 25.92 -4.95
N ALA A 291 -27.94 25.09 -5.49
CA ALA A 291 -27.66 24.21 -6.62
C ALA A 291 -28.63 24.50 -7.76
N ILE A 292 -28.09 24.72 -8.94
CA ILE A 292 -28.82 25.13 -10.15
C ILE A 292 -28.52 24.09 -11.24
N ASP A 293 -29.55 23.67 -11.95
CA ASP A 293 -29.44 22.69 -13.04
C ASP A 293 -28.72 21.39 -12.62
N THR A 294 -28.98 20.92 -11.39
CA THR A 294 -28.51 19.61 -10.94
C THR A 294 -29.16 18.53 -11.80
N ILE A 295 -28.34 17.68 -12.41
CA ILE A 295 -28.77 16.56 -13.24
C ILE A 295 -28.81 15.31 -12.39
N LEU A 296 -29.96 14.65 -12.38
CA LEU A 296 -30.13 13.33 -11.78
C LEU A 296 -29.99 12.27 -12.88
N ASP A 297 -28.96 11.42 -12.79
CA ASP A 297 -28.87 10.21 -13.61
C ASP A 297 -29.94 9.21 -13.15
N GLU A 298 -30.42 8.35 -14.06
CA GLU A 298 -31.41 7.31 -13.77
C GLU A 298 -30.92 6.27 -12.74
N HIS A 299 -29.61 6.23 -12.50
CA HIS A 299 -28.96 5.36 -11.51
C HIS A 299 -28.60 6.05 -10.19
N ALA A 300 -28.98 7.32 -9.99
CA ALA A 300 -28.72 8.03 -8.74
C ALA A 300 -29.56 7.44 -7.59
N THR A 301 -28.89 7.12 -6.46
CA THR A 301 -29.53 6.63 -5.22
C THR A 301 -29.43 7.62 -4.09
#